data_AF-A0A447R8K4-F1
#
_entry.id   AF-A0A447R8K4-F1
#
_cell.length_a   1.000
_cell.length_b   1.000
_cell.length_c   1.000
_cell.angle_alpha   90.00
_cell.angle_beta   90.00
_cell.angle_gamma   90.00
#
_symmetry.space_group_name_H-M   'P 1'
#
loop_
_entity.id
_entity.type
_entity.pdbx_description
1 polymer ?
#
loop_
_entity_poly.entity_id
_entity_poly.type
_entity_poly.pdbx_seq_one_letter_code
_entity_poly.pdbx_strand_id
1 'polypeptide(L)' 'MKYFVPITDLWGGKLSYIGFTNFDWGSDLGDDPNRTSNSIASSHILALNYDHWHYSVVARYFHNGGQWQNGAN' A
#
# COMPACT_ATOMS: atom_id res chain seq x y z
N MET A 1 -6.54 -5.94 -4.35
CA MET A 1 -6.99 -6.83 -3.25
C MET A 1 -6.91 -6.08 -1.93
N LYS A 2 -7.87 -6.23 -1.01
CA LYS A 2 -7.89 -5.57 0.31
C LYS A 2 -8.37 -6.53 1.40
N TYR A 3 -7.75 -6.49 2.57
CA TYR A 3 -8.15 -7.25 3.76
C TYR A 3 -8.06 -6.39 5.01
N PHE A 4 -8.87 -6.74 6.02
CA PHE A 4 -8.94 -6.09 7.33
C PHE A 4 -8.95 -7.19 8.39
N VAL A 5 -8.04 -7.09 9.37
CA VAL A 5 -7.84 -8.11 10.40
C VAL A 5 -7.76 -7.42 11.77
N PRO A 6 -8.77 -7.57 12.64
CA PRO A 6 -8.64 -7.19 14.05
C PRO A 6 -7.52 -8.01 14.71
N ILE A 7 -6.68 -7.38 15.54
CA ILE A 7 -5.57 -8.07 16.23
C ILE A 7 -5.90 -8.25 17.71
N THR A 8 -5.94 -7.15 18.46
CA THR A 8 -6.09 -7.16 19.93
C THR A 8 -6.42 -5.76 20.44
N ASP A 9 -6.75 -5.64 21.72
CA ASP A 9 -6.67 -4.37 22.43
C ASP A 9 -5.21 -4.11 22.86
N LEU A 10 -4.75 -2.87 22.71
CA LEU A 10 -3.40 -2.40 23.05
C LEU A 10 -3.47 -0.98 23.61
N TRP A 11 -2.85 -0.72 24.76
CA TRP A 11 -2.79 0.62 25.40
C TRP A 11 -4.16 1.34 25.51
N GLY A 12 -5.22 0.57 25.75
CA GLY A 12 -6.60 1.09 25.88
C GLY A 12 -7.31 1.38 24.55
N GLY A 13 -6.70 1.09 23.41
CA GLY A 13 -7.31 1.20 22.08
C GLY A 13 -7.37 -0.16 21.35
N LYS A 14 -8.07 -0.18 20.21
CA LYS A 14 -8.21 -1.37 19.34
C LYS A 14 -7.16 -1.36 18.25
N LEU A 15 -6.24 -2.32 18.30
CA LEU A 15 -5.22 -2.53 17.28
C LEU A 15 -5.77 -3.42 16.15
N SER A 16 -5.62 -2.94 14.92
CA SER A 16 -6.03 -3.66 13.72
C SER A 16 -4.97 -3.55 12.63
N TYR A 17 -4.98 -4.53 11.74
CA TYR A 17 -4.15 -4.56 10.55
C TYR A 17 -5.00 -4.43 9.29
N ILE A 18 -4.59 -3.54 8.40
CA ILE A 18 -5.22 -3.31 7.11
C ILE A 18 -4.14 -3.49 6.05
N GLY A 19 -4.41 -4.31 5.06
CA GLY A 19 -3.52 -4.38 3.90
C GLY A 19 -4.29 -4.39 2.61
N PHE A 20 -3.68 -3.76 1.62
CA PHE A 20 -4.21 -3.76 0.27
C PHE A 20 -3.08 -3.63 -0.73
N THR A 21 -3.28 -4.28 -1.88
CA THR A 21 -2.34 -4.26 -2.98
C THR A 21 -3.09 -3.92 -4.26
N ASN A 22 -2.61 -2.88 -4.95
CA ASN A 22 -2.97 -2.55 -6.32
C ASN A 22 -2.00 -3.25 -7.24
N PHE A 23 -2.56 -3.97 -8.21
CA PHE A 23 -1.82 -4.65 -9.27
C PHE A 23 -2.35 -4.07 -10.57
N ASP A 24 -1.48 -3.35 -11.29
CA ASP A 24 -1.81 -2.70 -12.55
C ASP A 24 -0.91 -3.33 -13.63
N TRP A 25 -1.50 -3.78 -14.73
CA TRP A 25 -0.77 -4.43 -15.83
C TRP A 25 -1.48 -4.19 -17.16
N GLY A 26 -0.75 -4.38 -18.26
CA GLY A 26 -1.30 -4.29 -19.62
C GLY A 26 -1.45 -2.85 -20.12
N SER A 27 -0.74 -1.90 -19.55
CA SER A 27 -0.71 -0.52 -20.04
C SER A 27 0.25 -0.37 -21.22
N ASP A 28 -0.16 0.45 -22.18
CA ASP A 28 0.61 0.93 -23.33
C ASP A 28 1.77 1.87 -22.96
N LEU A 29 1.76 2.46 -21.75
CA LEU A 29 2.86 3.30 -21.27
C LEU A 29 4.22 2.58 -21.30
N GLY A 30 4.27 1.24 -21.29
CA GLY A 30 5.52 0.51 -21.42
C GLY A 30 6.22 0.66 -22.78
N ASP A 31 5.51 1.19 -23.79
CA ASP A 31 6.08 1.48 -25.10
C ASP A 31 6.85 2.81 -25.12
N ASP A 32 6.65 3.66 -24.11
CA ASP A 32 7.38 4.92 -23.93
C ASP A 32 8.70 4.72 -23.17
N PRO A 33 9.77 5.49 -23.48
CA PRO A 33 11.02 5.45 -22.73
C PRO A 33 10.81 5.75 -21.24
N ASN A 34 11.56 5.07 -20.37
CA ASN A 34 11.56 5.25 -18.91
C ASN A 34 10.26 4.87 -18.19
N ARG A 35 9.35 4.16 -18.87
CA ARG A 35 8.05 3.76 -18.34
C ARG A 35 7.90 2.24 -18.33
N THR A 36 6.88 1.73 -17.63
CA THR A 36 6.59 0.29 -17.56
C THR A 36 5.12 0.01 -17.83
N SER A 37 4.82 -1.13 -18.43
CA SER A 37 3.45 -1.59 -18.69
C SER A 37 2.73 -2.13 -17.44
N ASN A 38 3.42 -2.20 -16.30
CA ASN A 38 2.90 -2.69 -15.04
C ASN A 38 3.37 -1.85 -13.83
N SER A 39 2.59 -1.90 -12.75
CA SER A 39 2.90 -1.30 -11.46
C SER A 39 2.28 -2.13 -10.32
N ILE A 40 2.95 -2.17 -9.17
CA ILE A 40 2.39 -2.69 -7.92
C ILE A 40 2.58 -1.65 -6.83
N ALA A 41 1.50 -1.36 -6.11
CA ALA A 41 1.55 -0.60 -4.87
C ALA A 41 0.89 -1.41 -3.75
N SER A 42 1.70 -1.89 -2.80
CA SER A 42 1.23 -2.68 -1.65
C SER A 42 1.36 -1.88 -0.35
N SER A 43 0.27 -1.75 0.39
CA SER A 43 0.22 -1.03 1.67
C SER A 43 -0.08 -1.98 2.81
N HIS A 44 0.64 -1.79 3.91
CA HIS A 44 0.51 -2.51 5.17
C HIS A 44 0.33 -1.48 6.28
N ILE A 45 -0.82 -1.49 6.94
CA ILE A 45 -1.23 -0.48 7.92
C ILE A 45 -1.45 -1.15 9.27
N LEU A 46 -0.79 -0.66 10.30
CA LEU A 46 -1.14 -0.91 11.69
C LEU A 46 -1.87 0.32 12.22
N ALA A 47 -3.12 0.15 12.64
CA ALA A 47 -3.98 1.22 13.12
C ALA A 47 -4.43 0.96 14.56
N LEU A 48 -4.13 1.91 15.45
CA LEU A 48 -4.57 1.93 16.85
C LEU A 48 -5.70 2.94 17.00
N ASN A 49 -6.89 2.46 17.34
CA ASN A 49 -8.12 3.26 17.37
C ASN A 49 -8.68 3.37 18.80
N TYR A 50 -8.99 4.59 19.22
CA TYR A 50 -9.74 4.92 20.44
C TYR A 50 -11.14 5.42 20.05
N ASP A 51 -11.96 5.80 21.04
CA ASP A 51 -13.33 6.30 20.80
C ASP A 51 -13.38 7.52 19.87
N HIS A 52 -12.34 8.35 19.86
CA HIS A 52 -12.27 9.56 19.04
C HIS A 52 -10.96 9.75 18.29
N TRP A 53 -9.83 9.29 18.84
CA TRP A 53 -8.50 9.44 18.24
C TRP A 53 -8.04 8.15 17.59
N HIS A 54 -7.25 8.26 16.53
CA HIS A 54 -6.60 7.12 15.92
C HIS A 54 -5.18 7.47 15.47
N TYR A 55 -4.28 6.50 15.56
CA TYR A 55 -2.90 6.61 15.11
C TYR A 55 -2.62 5.45 14.16
N SER A 56 -1.93 5.72 13.05
CA SER A 56 -1.60 4.70 12.06
C SER A 56 -0.14 4.77 11.64
N VAL A 57 0.48 3.60 11.52
CA VAL A 57 1.77 3.43 10.83
C VAL A 57 1.49 2.73 9.51
N VAL A 58 2.03 3.29 8.43
CA VAL A 58 1.84 2.76 7.07
C VAL A 58 3.21 2.43 6.48
N ALA A 59 3.43 1.14 6.20
CA ALA A 59 4.50 0.70 5.32
C ALA A 59 3.94 0.50 3.91
N ARG A 60 4.56 1.13 2.91
CA ARG A 60 4.17 0.98 1.51
C ARG A 60 5.34 0.53 0.66
N TYR A 61 5.13 -0.54 -0.10
CA TYR A 61 6.05 -1.06 -1.10
C TYR A 61 5.56 -0.70 -2.49
N PHE A 62 6.50 -0.35 -3.36
CA PHE A 62 6.26 -0.08 -4.77
C PHE A 62 7.16 -0.96 -5.64
N HIS A 63 6.58 -1.54 -6.68
CA HIS A 63 7.30 -2.09 -7.82
C HIS A 63 6.86 -1.29 -9.06
N ASN A 64 7.79 -0.62 -9.72
CA ASN A 64 7.51 0.35 -10.79
C ASN A 64 6.43 1.37 -10.39
N GLY A 65 6.64 2.05 -9.25
CA GLY A 65 5.64 2.96 -8.68
C GLY A 65 5.23 4.03 -9.69
N GLY A 66 3.92 4.16 -9.93
CA GLY A 66 3.39 5.10 -10.94
C GLY A 66 3.79 4.78 -12.38
N GLN A 67 4.15 3.52 -12.65
CA GLN A 67 4.64 3.01 -13.94
C GLN A 67 5.94 3.65 -14.43
N TRP A 68 6.78 4.10 -13.51
CA TRP A 68 8.15 4.50 -13.83
C TRP A 68 9.07 3.30 -13.83
N GLN A 69 9.93 3.21 -14.84
CA GLN A 69 10.98 2.20 -14.88
C GLN A 69 11.99 2.47 -13.77
N ASN A 70 12.26 1.45 -12.96
CA ASN A 70 13.17 1.58 -11.84
C ASN A 70 14.59 1.96 -12.33
N GLY A 71 15.17 3.02 -11.76
CA GLY A 71 16.49 3.52 -12.13
C GLY A 71 16.54 4.34 -13.42
N ALA A 72 15.39 4.73 -13.98
CA ALA A 72 15.35 5.69 -15.07
C ALA A 72 15.83 7.08 -14.62
N ASN A 73 16.64 7.71 -15.46
CA ASN A 73 17.14 9.08 -15.29
C ASN A 73 16.41 10.05 -16.24
#